data_AF-A0A2E6YTQ9-F1
#
_entry.id   AF-A0A2E6YTQ9-F1
#
_cell.length_a   1.000
_cell.length_b   1.000
_cell.length_c   1.000
_cell.angle_alpha   90.00
_cell.angle_beta   90.00
_cell.angle_gamma   90.00
#
_symmetry.space_group_name_H-M   'P 1'
#
loop_
_entity.id
_entity.type
_entity.pdbx_description
1 polymer ?
#
loop_
_entity_poly.entity_id
_entity_poly.type
_entity_poly.pdbx_seq_one_letter_code
_entity_poly.pdbx_strand_id
1 'polypeptide(L)'
;MPPRHVTCQLMGGLGNQLFIIAAALAYAQEHQLPCALPADYAGMAGADGSARPVYWDTLLRALQPHLQSYPEHEQGLQRLAEPACFGFAPLPPPQAERMHLTGYFQHLRYTERQWPAVKAQLGLAALQGETRHAAIGLHFRLGDYQLLRHLYPAMTLTYYTAALEHVATVTQRDDWAVHYALQEADDSRVAALLQGLREHFPRMTFQRIAAELADWQQFLHLSCCRHVVTANSTFSWWAARLNRHDDAVVVCPRQWVHGQPVAEAIVPAAWTTVDVAPKVSVIIPTFNRFAALQRTLQSVQRQTHSCLEIIVVDDASTEDAYRHHDWGAQGVLYVRLPQGSKATFGFPCPGGYQRNFGLRLATGAYVAFCDDDDVWLPHKLSVQLQAMQETGCRMSSTESWVGHGPHQPTQNYTRFVAEQTMPHLQHQGLVADGQLPRIWTRAFLAPLNSMICSSVVIARDVVRATGDFIVARHSEDYEYWQRALQHTDSVFVSQPCMYYDAGHAGAPSWQADA
;
A
#
# COMPACT_ATOMS: atom_id res chain seq x y z
N MET A 1 -32.42 -36.53 -20.88
CA MET A 1 -31.39 -35.47 -20.80
C MET A 1 -30.82 -35.50 -19.39
N PRO A 2 -29.50 -35.37 -19.21
CA PRO A 2 -28.94 -35.21 -17.87
C PRO A 2 -29.59 -33.99 -17.18
N PRO A 3 -29.78 -34.03 -15.85
CA PRO A 3 -30.35 -32.89 -15.13
C PRO A 3 -29.47 -31.66 -15.31
N ARG A 4 -30.11 -30.48 -15.38
CA ARG A 4 -29.38 -29.21 -15.40
C ARG A 4 -28.49 -29.12 -14.17
N HIS A 5 -27.25 -28.70 -14.32
CA HIS A 5 -26.29 -28.59 -13.20
C HIS A 5 -25.40 -27.37 -13.35
N VAL A 6 -24.83 -26.93 -12.24
CA VAL A 6 -23.80 -25.89 -12.21
C VAL A 6 -22.44 -26.51 -11.95
N THR A 7 -21.43 -25.97 -12.60
CA THR A 7 -20.02 -26.32 -12.43
C THR A 7 -19.16 -25.06 -12.54
N CYS A 8 -17.85 -25.19 -12.35
CA CYS A 8 -16.94 -24.06 -12.41
C CYS A 8 -15.55 -24.43 -12.91
N GLN A 9 -14.82 -23.42 -13.38
CA GLN A 9 -13.42 -23.50 -13.73
C GLN A 9 -12.55 -23.13 -12.51
N LEU A 10 -11.80 -24.08 -11.96
CA LEU A 10 -10.87 -23.78 -10.87
C LEU A 10 -9.69 -22.95 -11.38
N MET A 11 -9.27 -21.99 -10.56
CA MET A 11 -8.16 -21.11 -10.87
C MET A 11 -7.52 -20.55 -9.60
N GLY A 12 -6.21 -20.28 -9.68
CA GLY A 12 -5.43 -19.72 -8.59
C GLY A 12 -5.16 -20.69 -7.43
N GLY A 13 -4.68 -20.15 -6.32
CA GLY A 13 -4.42 -20.90 -5.09
C GLY A 13 -5.67 -21.20 -4.28
N LEU A 14 -5.50 -21.86 -3.12
CA LEU A 14 -6.58 -22.34 -2.25
C LEU A 14 -7.71 -21.32 -2.03
N GLY A 15 -7.38 -20.09 -1.63
CA GLY A 15 -8.39 -19.06 -1.35
C GLY A 15 -9.19 -18.63 -2.59
N ASN A 16 -8.57 -18.62 -3.77
CA ASN A 16 -9.25 -18.29 -5.03
C ASN A 16 -10.18 -19.43 -5.46
N GLN A 17 -9.73 -20.67 -5.31
CA GLN A 17 -10.55 -21.87 -5.57
C GLN A 17 -11.78 -21.89 -4.66
N LEU A 18 -11.64 -21.53 -3.37
CA LEU A 18 -12.76 -21.46 -2.43
C LEU A 18 -13.84 -20.45 -2.86
N PHE A 19 -13.46 -19.29 -3.42
CA PHE A 19 -14.46 -18.32 -3.91
C PHE A 19 -15.31 -18.88 -5.04
N ILE A 20 -14.67 -19.43 -6.07
CA ILE A 20 -15.40 -19.96 -7.23
C ILE A 20 -16.25 -21.18 -6.87
N ILE A 21 -15.75 -22.05 -5.98
CA ILE A 21 -16.51 -23.18 -5.44
C ILE A 21 -17.71 -22.68 -4.63
N ALA A 22 -17.51 -21.73 -3.73
CA ALA A 22 -18.58 -21.17 -2.92
C ALA A 22 -19.66 -20.48 -3.77
N ALA A 23 -19.27 -19.79 -4.83
CA ALA A 23 -20.20 -19.19 -5.79
C ALA A 23 -21.01 -20.24 -6.56
N ALA A 24 -20.38 -21.33 -6.99
CA ALA A 24 -21.06 -22.45 -7.65
C ALA A 24 -22.06 -23.14 -6.70
N LEU A 25 -21.68 -23.38 -5.45
CA LEU A 25 -22.56 -23.95 -4.43
C LEU A 25 -23.74 -23.00 -4.09
N ALA A 26 -23.49 -21.70 -4.00
CA ALA A 26 -24.52 -20.70 -3.76
C ALA A 26 -25.53 -20.65 -4.91
N TYR A 27 -25.05 -20.65 -6.16
CA TYR A 27 -25.90 -20.65 -7.34
C TYR A 27 -26.72 -21.95 -7.45
N ALA A 28 -26.11 -23.10 -7.16
CA ALA A 28 -26.80 -24.39 -7.05
C ALA A 28 -27.95 -24.32 -6.04
N GLN A 29 -27.66 -23.80 -4.85
CA GLN A 29 -28.63 -23.68 -3.76
C GLN A 29 -29.79 -22.73 -4.13
N GLU A 30 -29.49 -21.57 -4.71
CA GLU A 30 -30.49 -20.57 -5.10
C GLU A 30 -31.46 -21.10 -6.16
N HIS A 31 -30.98 -21.93 -7.09
CA HIS A 31 -31.77 -22.46 -8.19
C HIS A 31 -32.19 -23.93 -8.04
N GLN A 32 -31.89 -24.56 -6.89
CA GLN A 32 -32.18 -25.98 -6.61
C GLN A 32 -31.59 -26.93 -7.67
N LEU A 33 -30.34 -26.67 -8.06
CA LEU A 33 -29.60 -27.45 -9.04
C LEU A 33 -28.53 -28.32 -8.36
N PRO A 34 -28.20 -29.49 -8.90
CA PRO A 34 -26.96 -30.19 -8.58
C PRO A 34 -25.74 -29.28 -8.85
N CYS A 35 -24.81 -29.24 -7.89
CA CYS A 35 -23.47 -28.71 -8.09
C CYS A 35 -22.52 -29.86 -8.43
N ALA A 36 -21.86 -29.76 -9.58
CA ALA A 36 -20.93 -30.76 -10.06
C ALA A 36 -19.54 -30.14 -10.28
N LEU A 37 -18.69 -30.34 -9.29
CA LEU A 37 -17.34 -29.79 -9.24
C LEU A 37 -16.37 -30.66 -10.07
N PRO A 38 -15.35 -30.06 -10.69
CA PRO A 38 -14.43 -30.81 -11.54
C PRO A 38 -13.55 -31.76 -10.71
N ALA A 39 -13.62 -33.07 -11.02
CA ALA A 39 -12.79 -34.09 -10.38
C ALA A 39 -11.32 -34.02 -10.82
N ASP A 40 -11.10 -33.82 -12.12
CA ASP A 40 -9.78 -33.82 -12.75
C ASP A 40 -9.33 -32.39 -13.04
N TYR A 41 -8.16 -31.99 -12.52
CA TYR A 41 -7.58 -30.68 -12.79
C TYR A 41 -6.06 -30.77 -12.79
N ALA A 42 -5.44 -30.59 -13.96
CA ALA A 42 -3.98 -30.63 -14.13
C ALA A 42 -3.44 -29.28 -14.61
N GLY A 43 -2.22 -28.93 -14.19
CA GLY A 43 -1.43 -27.87 -14.83
C GLY A 43 -1.69 -26.43 -14.36
N MET A 44 -2.35 -26.17 -13.23
CA MET A 44 -2.42 -24.81 -12.68
C MET A 44 -1.10 -24.40 -12.03
N ALA A 45 -0.55 -23.25 -12.43
CA ALA A 45 0.64 -22.65 -11.84
C ALA A 45 0.37 -21.19 -11.42
N GLY A 46 1.06 -20.73 -10.37
CA GLY A 46 1.10 -19.33 -9.96
C GLY A 46 1.95 -18.47 -10.90
N ALA A 47 1.90 -17.15 -10.71
CA ALA A 47 2.78 -16.21 -11.43
C ALA A 47 4.28 -16.45 -11.14
N ASP A 48 4.58 -17.10 -10.02
CA ASP A 48 5.89 -17.57 -9.58
C ASP A 48 6.25 -18.96 -10.14
N GLY A 49 5.39 -19.56 -10.98
CA GLY A 49 5.55 -20.92 -11.52
C GLY A 49 5.23 -22.05 -10.54
N SER A 50 4.83 -21.74 -9.30
CA SER A 50 4.50 -22.76 -8.29
C SER A 50 3.23 -23.51 -8.66
N ALA A 51 3.23 -24.84 -8.53
CA ALA A 51 2.03 -25.64 -8.76
C ALA A 51 0.90 -25.23 -7.80
N ARG A 52 -0.33 -25.16 -8.29
CA ARG A 52 -1.53 -24.90 -7.50
C ARG A 52 -2.33 -26.19 -7.35
N PRO A 53 -2.16 -26.94 -6.26
CA PRO A 53 -2.90 -28.18 -6.06
C PRO A 53 -4.39 -27.90 -5.80
N VAL A 54 -5.20 -28.94 -5.93
CA VAL A 54 -6.59 -29.00 -5.46
C VAL A 54 -6.65 -29.76 -4.13
N TYR A 55 -7.67 -29.50 -3.32
CA TYR A 55 -7.73 -29.93 -1.92
C TYR A 55 -8.85 -30.94 -1.65
N TRP A 56 -9.26 -31.69 -2.66
CA TRP A 56 -10.40 -32.61 -2.61
C TRP A 56 -10.27 -33.71 -1.55
N ASP A 57 -9.06 -34.17 -1.27
CA ASP A 57 -8.82 -35.22 -0.27
C ASP A 57 -8.47 -34.67 1.12
N THR A 58 -8.35 -33.34 1.23
CA THR A 58 -7.90 -32.65 2.44
C THR A 58 -8.96 -31.65 2.92
N LEU A 59 -8.75 -30.35 2.71
CA LEU A 59 -9.64 -29.29 3.20
C LEU A 59 -11.06 -29.40 2.63
N LEU A 60 -11.18 -29.83 1.37
CA LEU A 60 -12.44 -29.89 0.64
C LEU A 60 -13.05 -31.29 0.59
N ARG A 61 -12.65 -32.17 1.51
CA ARG A 61 -13.12 -33.56 1.58
C ARG A 61 -14.64 -33.69 1.65
N ALA A 62 -15.32 -32.77 2.33
CA ALA A 62 -16.77 -32.74 2.40
C ALA A 62 -17.45 -32.58 1.03
N LEU A 63 -16.73 -32.06 0.03
CA LEU A 63 -17.24 -31.82 -1.32
C LEU A 63 -16.99 -32.98 -2.29
N GLN A 64 -16.33 -34.07 -1.88
CA GLN A 64 -16.11 -35.24 -2.73
C GLN A 64 -17.39 -35.78 -3.41
N PRO A 65 -18.57 -35.81 -2.74
CA PRO A 65 -19.81 -36.24 -3.40
C PRO A 65 -20.27 -35.36 -4.57
N HIS A 66 -19.75 -34.13 -4.68
CA HIS A 66 -20.03 -33.22 -5.79
C HIS A 66 -19.09 -33.41 -6.98
N LEU A 67 -18.04 -34.22 -6.87
CA LEU A 67 -17.05 -34.36 -7.93
C LEU A 67 -17.60 -35.14 -9.12
N GLN A 68 -17.41 -34.61 -10.33
CA GLN A 68 -17.74 -35.26 -11.58
C GLN A 68 -16.63 -35.05 -12.61
N SER A 69 -16.31 -36.09 -13.37
CA SER A 69 -15.45 -36.00 -14.55
C SER A 69 -16.31 -35.65 -15.76
N TYR A 70 -16.01 -34.52 -16.41
CA TYR A 70 -16.71 -34.09 -17.61
C TYR A 70 -15.77 -34.08 -18.81
N PRO A 71 -16.13 -34.70 -19.94
CA PRO A 71 -15.45 -34.44 -21.19
C PRO A 71 -15.62 -32.97 -21.60
N GLU A 72 -14.61 -32.36 -22.22
CA GLU A 72 -14.60 -30.97 -22.70
C GLU A 72 -15.54 -30.72 -23.91
N HIS A 73 -16.81 -31.15 -23.83
CA HIS A 73 -17.78 -30.84 -24.89
C HIS A 73 -18.45 -29.49 -24.60
N GLU A 74 -18.37 -28.56 -25.57
CA GLU A 74 -18.96 -27.22 -25.49
C GLU A 74 -20.48 -27.18 -25.75
N GLN A 75 -21.08 -28.29 -26.23
CA GLN A 75 -22.51 -28.34 -26.52
C GLN A 75 -23.35 -28.27 -25.24
N GLY A 76 -24.36 -27.39 -25.20
CA GLY A 76 -25.28 -27.25 -24.06
C GLY A 76 -24.72 -26.43 -22.88
N LEU A 77 -23.63 -25.68 -23.09
CA LEU A 77 -22.95 -24.86 -22.09
C LEU A 77 -23.44 -23.40 -22.07
N GLN A 78 -23.80 -22.88 -20.89
CA GLN A 78 -23.93 -21.45 -20.61
C GLN A 78 -22.72 -21.00 -19.78
N ARG A 79 -21.82 -20.21 -20.37
CA ARG A 79 -20.68 -19.62 -19.65
C ARG A 79 -21.15 -18.41 -18.84
N LEU A 80 -20.87 -18.41 -17.55
CA LEU A 80 -21.17 -17.33 -16.61
C LEU A 80 -19.84 -16.74 -16.13
N ALA A 81 -19.45 -15.61 -16.69
CA ALA A 81 -18.16 -14.99 -16.38
C ALA A 81 -18.29 -13.93 -15.28
N GLU A 82 -17.35 -13.91 -14.33
CA GLU A 82 -17.21 -12.80 -13.40
C GLU A 82 -16.80 -11.53 -14.18
N PRO A 83 -17.40 -10.36 -13.90
CA PRO A 83 -16.87 -9.09 -14.39
C PRO A 83 -15.46 -8.82 -13.85
N ALA A 84 -14.76 -7.84 -14.41
CA ALA A 84 -13.38 -7.53 -14.02
C ALA A 84 -13.21 -7.33 -12.50
N CYS A 85 -12.06 -7.77 -11.96
CA CYS A 85 -11.57 -7.70 -10.57
C CYS A 85 -12.57 -7.17 -9.53
N PHE A 86 -13.12 -8.07 -8.71
CA PHE A 86 -14.06 -7.76 -7.62
C PHE A 86 -15.38 -7.11 -8.06
N GLY A 87 -15.66 -7.01 -9.36
CA GLY A 87 -16.94 -6.52 -9.86
C GLY A 87 -18.10 -7.44 -9.48
N PHE A 88 -19.31 -6.88 -9.48
CA PHE A 88 -20.53 -7.65 -9.31
C PHE A 88 -21.44 -7.53 -10.53
N ALA A 89 -21.76 -8.68 -11.11
CA ALA A 89 -22.83 -8.84 -12.08
C ALA A 89 -23.76 -9.97 -11.58
N PRO A 90 -25.07 -9.72 -11.37
CA PRO A 90 -26.01 -10.77 -11.01
C PRO A 90 -25.95 -11.93 -12.00
N LEU A 91 -25.90 -13.17 -11.50
CA LEU A 91 -25.96 -14.34 -12.36
C LEU A 91 -27.39 -14.52 -12.89
N PRO A 92 -27.57 -14.77 -14.20
CA PRO A 92 -28.89 -15.00 -14.78
C PRO A 92 -29.45 -16.36 -14.33
N PRO A 93 -30.78 -16.56 -14.42
CA PRO A 93 -31.38 -17.87 -14.19
C PRO A 93 -30.84 -18.92 -15.18
N PRO A 94 -30.88 -20.21 -14.83
CA PRO A 94 -30.29 -21.27 -15.65
C PRO A 94 -31.06 -21.45 -16.96
N GLN A 95 -30.36 -21.27 -18.09
CA GLN A 95 -30.94 -21.36 -19.44
C GLN A 95 -30.45 -22.56 -20.24
N ALA A 96 -29.34 -23.18 -19.83
CA ALA A 96 -28.74 -24.33 -20.51
C ALA A 96 -28.74 -25.59 -19.63
N GLU A 97 -28.24 -26.69 -20.19
CA GLU A 97 -28.03 -27.94 -19.43
C GLU A 97 -26.88 -27.81 -18.44
N ARG A 98 -25.83 -27.06 -18.80
CA ARG A 98 -24.62 -26.87 -17.99
C ARG A 98 -24.33 -25.39 -17.81
N MET A 99 -24.43 -24.90 -16.58
CA MET A 99 -24.00 -23.54 -16.22
C MET A 99 -22.56 -23.61 -15.72
N HIS A 100 -21.65 -22.88 -16.38
CA HIS A 100 -20.22 -22.99 -16.11
C HIS A 100 -19.63 -21.64 -15.72
N LEU A 101 -19.31 -21.51 -14.44
CA LEU A 101 -18.76 -20.28 -13.87
C LEU A 101 -17.27 -20.16 -14.22
N THR A 102 -16.86 -19.01 -14.72
CA THR A 102 -15.47 -18.68 -15.09
C THR A 102 -15.06 -17.35 -14.48
N GLY A 103 -14.02 -17.34 -13.64
CA GLY A 103 -13.58 -16.18 -12.86
C GLY A 103 -13.34 -16.59 -11.41
N TYR A 104 -13.04 -15.63 -10.53
CA TYR A 104 -12.81 -15.92 -9.12
C TYR A 104 -14.08 -15.82 -8.29
N PHE A 105 -15.03 -14.96 -8.67
CA PHE A 105 -16.29 -14.68 -7.97
C PHE A 105 -16.08 -14.18 -6.54
N GLN A 106 -15.23 -13.17 -6.42
CA GLN A 106 -14.74 -12.65 -5.15
C GLN A 106 -15.69 -11.66 -4.47
N HIS A 107 -16.67 -11.13 -5.19
CA HIS A 107 -17.64 -10.22 -4.59
C HIS A 107 -18.61 -10.97 -3.65
N LEU A 108 -18.77 -10.50 -2.41
CA LEU A 108 -19.54 -11.17 -1.35
C LEU A 108 -20.98 -11.52 -1.74
N ARG A 109 -21.64 -10.63 -2.47
CA ARG A 109 -23.00 -10.81 -2.99
C ARG A 109 -23.23 -12.11 -3.76
N TYR A 110 -22.19 -12.75 -4.31
CA TYR A 110 -22.33 -14.07 -4.94
C TYR A 110 -22.63 -15.19 -3.96
N THR A 111 -22.27 -15.04 -2.68
CA THR A 111 -22.40 -16.10 -1.66
C THR A 111 -23.27 -15.70 -0.47
N GLU A 112 -23.36 -14.41 -0.16
CA GLU A 112 -23.95 -13.90 1.09
C GLU A 112 -25.37 -14.42 1.36
N ARG A 113 -26.24 -14.47 0.32
CA ARG A 113 -27.63 -14.93 0.45
C ARG A 113 -27.74 -16.39 0.87
N GLN A 114 -26.82 -17.24 0.40
CA GLN A 114 -26.83 -18.68 0.65
C GLN A 114 -25.71 -19.09 1.61
N TRP A 115 -25.09 -18.13 2.31
CA TRP A 115 -23.89 -18.37 3.10
C TRP A 115 -24.03 -19.47 4.16
N PRO A 116 -25.13 -19.58 4.93
CA PRO A 116 -25.28 -20.69 5.88
C PRO A 116 -25.23 -22.07 5.21
N ALA A 117 -25.88 -22.22 4.06
CA ALA A 117 -25.90 -23.48 3.30
C ALA A 117 -24.54 -23.79 2.67
N VAL A 118 -23.86 -22.76 2.13
CA VAL A 118 -22.51 -22.89 1.58
C VAL A 118 -21.51 -23.28 2.68
N LYS A 119 -21.51 -22.57 3.83
CA LYS A 119 -20.64 -22.85 4.98
C LYS A 119 -20.82 -24.28 5.49
N ALA A 120 -22.05 -24.77 5.54
CA ALA A 120 -22.35 -26.15 5.92
C ALA A 120 -21.77 -27.17 4.93
N GLN A 121 -21.95 -26.95 3.62
CA GLN A 121 -21.41 -27.84 2.57
C GLN A 121 -19.88 -27.87 2.53
N LEU A 122 -19.22 -26.73 2.76
CA LEU A 122 -17.75 -26.68 2.86
C LEU A 122 -17.20 -27.57 3.99
N GLY A 123 -17.99 -27.82 5.05
CA GLY A 123 -17.70 -28.85 6.04
C GLY A 123 -16.49 -28.61 6.95
N LEU A 124 -15.91 -27.41 6.95
CA LEU A 124 -14.68 -27.11 7.70
C LEU A 124 -14.80 -27.29 9.22
N ALA A 125 -16.01 -27.15 9.78
CA ALA A 125 -16.22 -27.32 11.22
C ALA A 125 -15.79 -28.72 11.72
N ALA A 126 -15.94 -29.75 10.88
CA ALA A 126 -15.49 -31.10 11.19
C ALA A 126 -13.96 -31.21 11.24
N LEU A 127 -13.26 -30.53 10.33
CA LEU A 127 -11.79 -30.48 10.29
C LEU A 127 -11.20 -29.66 11.44
N GLN A 128 -11.89 -28.60 11.86
CA GLN A 128 -11.49 -27.78 13.00
C GLN A 128 -11.65 -28.52 14.34
N GLY A 129 -12.41 -29.62 14.41
CA GLY A 129 -12.46 -30.53 15.56
C GLY A 129 -12.97 -29.87 16.84
N GLU A 130 -12.16 -29.79 17.90
CA GLU A 130 -12.39 -28.94 19.08
C GLU A 130 -11.33 -27.84 19.24
N THR A 131 -10.36 -27.79 18.32
CA THR A 131 -9.20 -26.90 18.38
C THR A 131 -9.62 -25.44 18.51
N ARG A 132 -9.01 -24.74 19.47
CA ARG A 132 -9.04 -23.29 19.64
C ARG A 132 -7.67 -22.80 20.07
N HIS A 133 -7.20 -21.71 19.49
CA HIS A 133 -6.00 -21.03 19.92
C HIS A 133 -6.38 -19.70 20.58
N ALA A 134 -5.96 -19.49 21.82
CA ALA A 134 -6.08 -18.21 22.53
C ALA A 134 -5.05 -17.19 22.00
N ALA A 135 -5.01 -17.02 20.69
CA ALA A 135 -4.03 -16.24 19.95
C ALA A 135 -4.71 -15.44 18.82
N ILE A 136 -4.02 -14.40 18.36
CA ILE A 136 -4.33 -13.69 17.12
C ILE A 136 -3.66 -14.46 15.97
N GLY A 137 -4.44 -14.91 14.99
CA GLY A 137 -3.91 -15.43 13.74
C GLY A 137 -3.50 -14.28 12.84
N LEU A 138 -2.24 -14.23 12.40
CA LEU A 138 -1.71 -13.17 11.54
C LEU A 138 -1.14 -13.75 10.25
N HIS A 139 -1.38 -13.10 9.12
CA HIS A 139 -0.84 -13.57 7.84
C HIS A 139 0.05 -12.50 7.19
N PHE A 140 1.26 -12.90 6.81
CA PHE A 140 2.15 -12.14 5.93
C PHE A 140 2.05 -12.64 4.50
N ARG A 141 1.78 -11.74 3.56
CA ARG A 141 1.71 -12.05 2.12
C ARG A 141 2.70 -11.19 1.35
N LEU A 142 3.82 -11.78 0.93
CA LEU A 142 4.81 -11.11 0.08
C LEU A 142 5.07 -11.88 -1.23
N GLY A 143 5.26 -13.21 -1.18
CA GLY A 143 5.39 -14.19 -2.27
C GLY A 143 5.35 -13.71 -3.72
N ASP A 144 4.33 -14.15 -4.46
CA ASP A 144 4.09 -13.74 -5.85
C ASP A 144 3.80 -12.23 -6.00
N TYR A 145 3.44 -11.54 -4.92
CA TYR A 145 3.26 -10.08 -4.91
C TYR A 145 4.58 -9.34 -5.10
N GLN A 146 5.73 -10.00 -4.91
CA GLN A 146 7.03 -9.44 -5.29
C GLN A 146 7.10 -9.16 -6.80
N LEU A 147 6.55 -10.07 -7.63
CA LEU A 147 6.48 -9.93 -9.09
C LEU A 147 5.31 -9.02 -9.50
N LEU A 148 4.24 -8.99 -8.69
CA LEU A 148 3.00 -8.28 -8.97
C LEU A 148 2.84 -6.97 -8.17
N ARG A 149 3.94 -6.37 -7.70
CA ARG A 149 3.97 -5.15 -6.87
C ARG A 149 3.34 -3.91 -7.52
N HIS A 150 3.15 -3.94 -8.83
CA HIS A 150 2.47 -2.89 -9.59
C HIS A 150 0.94 -3.02 -9.49
N LEU A 151 0.43 -4.20 -9.13
CA LEU A 151 -0.99 -4.48 -8.92
C LEU A 151 -1.36 -4.53 -7.44
N TYR A 152 -0.56 -5.20 -6.60
CA TYR A 152 -0.92 -5.45 -5.21
C TYR A 152 -0.01 -4.70 -4.23
N PRO A 153 -0.57 -3.92 -3.29
CA PRO A 153 0.21 -3.32 -2.22
C PRO A 153 0.75 -4.42 -1.29
N ALA A 154 2.01 -4.29 -0.88
CA ALA A 154 2.54 -5.07 0.22
C ALA A 154 2.05 -4.48 1.55
N MET A 155 1.66 -5.34 2.49
CA MET A 155 1.28 -4.91 3.83
C MET A 155 2.52 -4.44 4.59
N THR A 156 2.42 -3.28 5.23
CA THR A 156 3.55 -2.61 5.91
C THR A 156 3.52 -2.84 7.41
N LEU A 157 4.62 -2.50 8.09
CA LEU A 157 4.67 -2.48 9.56
C LEU A 157 3.54 -1.62 10.13
N THR A 158 3.27 -0.47 9.53
CA THR A 158 2.18 0.43 9.95
C THR A 158 0.81 -0.25 9.90
N TYR A 159 0.52 -1.00 8.82
CA TYR A 159 -0.74 -1.75 8.72
C TYR A 159 -0.86 -2.78 9.85
N TYR A 160 0.17 -3.63 10.03
CA TYR A 160 0.13 -4.67 11.06
C TYR A 160 0.07 -4.09 12.48
N THR A 161 0.75 -2.96 12.71
CA THR A 161 0.72 -2.24 13.98
C THR A 161 -0.69 -1.72 14.26
N ALA A 162 -1.28 -0.96 13.35
CA ALA A 162 -2.64 -0.44 13.53
C ALA A 162 -3.69 -1.56 13.66
N ALA A 163 -3.51 -2.68 12.95
CA ALA A 163 -4.40 -3.83 13.06
C ALA A 163 -4.32 -4.50 14.45
N LEU A 164 -3.11 -4.71 14.98
CA LEU A 164 -2.92 -5.30 16.31
C LEU A 164 -3.34 -4.34 17.43
N GLU A 165 -3.10 -3.03 17.29
CA GLU A 165 -3.62 -2.00 18.20
C GLU A 165 -5.15 -2.02 18.24
N HIS A 166 -5.81 -2.16 17.09
CA HIS A 166 -7.25 -2.26 17.03
C HIS A 166 -7.77 -3.50 17.77
N VAL A 167 -7.16 -4.67 17.54
CA VAL A 167 -7.52 -5.88 18.29
C VAL A 167 -7.30 -5.68 19.79
N ALA A 168 -6.17 -5.13 20.21
CA ALA A 168 -5.87 -4.90 21.61
C ALA A 168 -6.87 -3.93 22.27
N THR A 169 -7.26 -2.87 21.56
CA THR A 169 -8.22 -1.87 22.02
C THR A 169 -9.62 -2.47 22.17
N VAL A 170 -10.11 -3.18 21.15
CA VAL A 170 -11.47 -3.78 21.18
C VAL A 170 -11.55 -4.88 22.24
N THR A 171 -10.49 -5.66 22.40
CA THR A 171 -10.45 -6.78 23.36
C THR A 171 -10.06 -6.35 24.78
N GLN A 172 -9.63 -5.10 24.96
CA GLN A 172 -9.06 -4.58 26.22
C GLN A 172 -7.92 -5.47 26.75
N ARG A 173 -7.09 -5.99 25.82
CA ARG A 173 -6.01 -6.94 26.11
C ARG A 173 -4.82 -6.71 25.18
N ASP A 174 -3.65 -6.49 25.76
CA ASP A 174 -2.41 -6.11 25.05
C ASP A 174 -1.29 -7.16 25.11
N ASP A 175 -1.54 -8.33 25.70
CA ASP A 175 -0.58 -9.43 25.89
C ASP A 175 -0.94 -10.70 25.09
N TRP A 176 -1.50 -10.51 23.90
CA TRP A 176 -1.88 -11.62 23.02
C TRP A 176 -0.67 -12.42 22.53
N ALA A 177 -0.83 -13.73 22.45
CA ALA A 177 -0.02 -14.55 21.56
C ALA A 177 -0.45 -14.30 20.11
N VAL A 178 0.52 -14.19 19.20
CA VAL A 178 0.32 -13.98 17.76
C VAL A 178 0.90 -15.17 17.02
N HIS A 179 0.02 -15.97 16.42
CA HIS A 179 0.40 -17.10 15.56
C HIS A 179 0.42 -16.63 14.11
N TYR A 180 1.59 -16.61 13.47
CA TYR A 180 1.72 -16.07 12.12
C TYR A 180 2.06 -17.11 11.04
N ALA A 181 1.44 -16.95 9.86
CA ALA A 181 1.78 -17.68 8.65
C ALA A 181 2.48 -16.76 7.63
N LEU A 182 3.41 -17.31 6.86
CA LEU A 182 4.05 -16.69 5.70
C LEU A 182 4.43 -17.76 4.67
N GLN A 183 4.70 -17.36 3.43
CA GLN A 183 5.38 -18.25 2.48
C GLN A 183 6.88 -18.30 2.81
N GLU A 184 7.49 -19.48 2.72
CA GLU A 184 8.88 -19.70 3.16
C GLU A 184 9.90 -18.75 2.50
N ALA A 185 9.67 -18.39 1.23
CA ALA A 185 10.51 -17.44 0.49
C ALA A 185 10.52 -16.01 1.06
N ASP A 186 9.62 -15.68 1.99
CA ASP A 186 9.45 -14.33 2.54
C ASP A 186 10.15 -14.09 3.88
N ASP A 187 10.83 -15.11 4.44
CA ASP A 187 11.30 -15.12 5.84
C ASP A 187 12.19 -13.93 6.21
N SER A 188 13.14 -13.56 5.35
CA SER A 188 14.07 -12.44 5.60
C SER A 188 13.39 -11.07 5.66
N ARG A 189 12.33 -10.86 4.87
CA ARG A 189 11.59 -9.58 4.83
C ARG A 189 10.57 -9.50 5.96
N VAL A 190 9.95 -10.64 6.28
CA VAL A 190 9.05 -10.75 7.43
C VAL A 190 9.83 -10.56 8.75
N ALA A 191 11.11 -10.94 8.81
CA ALA A 191 11.95 -10.71 9.99
C ALA A 191 12.02 -9.23 10.40
N ALA A 192 12.17 -8.30 9.44
CA ALA A 192 12.20 -6.86 9.73
C ALA A 192 10.83 -6.34 10.24
N LEU A 193 9.72 -6.82 9.66
CA LEU A 193 8.38 -6.48 10.15
C LEU A 193 8.17 -7.01 11.57
N LEU A 194 8.55 -8.26 11.83
CA LEU A 194 8.45 -8.88 13.15
C LEU A 194 9.31 -8.17 14.19
N GLN A 195 10.50 -7.69 13.82
CA GLN A 195 11.32 -6.89 14.72
C GLN A 195 10.58 -5.61 15.13
N GLY A 196 10.08 -4.83 14.18
CA GLY A 196 9.33 -3.61 14.49
C GLY A 196 8.06 -3.88 15.32
N LEU A 197 7.36 -4.98 15.05
CA LEU A 197 6.20 -5.38 15.85
C LEU A 197 6.57 -5.78 17.28
N ARG A 198 7.70 -6.47 17.49
CA ARG A 198 8.19 -6.82 18.83
C ARG A 198 8.62 -5.60 19.63
N GLU A 199 9.23 -4.63 18.96
CA GLU A 199 9.61 -3.34 19.57
C GLU A 199 8.36 -2.54 19.99
N HIS A 200 7.31 -2.54 19.14
CA HIS A 200 6.06 -1.82 19.41
C HIS A 200 5.15 -2.51 20.44
N PHE A 201 5.12 -3.85 20.45
CA PHE A 201 4.28 -4.66 21.34
C PHE A 201 5.12 -5.56 22.26
N PRO A 202 5.80 -4.99 23.28
CA PRO A 202 6.71 -5.75 24.15
C PRO A 202 6.01 -6.82 24.99
N ARG A 203 4.68 -6.76 25.13
CA ARG A 203 3.86 -7.73 25.87
C ARG A 203 3.26 -8.84 25.00
N MET A 204 3.32 -8.71 23.67
CA MET A 204 2.83 -9.73 22.75
C MET A 204 3.95 -10.72 22.37
N THR A 205 3.59 -11.98 22.16
CA THR A 205 4.54 -13.00 21.68
C THR A 205 4.24 -13.36 20.24
N PHE A 206 5.27 -13.45 19.39
CA PHE A 206 5.11 -13.77 17.96
C PHE A 206 5.70 -15.14 17.64
N GLN A 207 4.83 -16.10 17.30
CA GLN A 207 5.19 -17.48 16.99
C GLN A 207 4.79 -17.84 15.55
N ARG A 208 5.75 -18.33 14.77
CA ARG A 208 5.48 -18.86 13.43
C ARG A 208 4.66 -20.14 13.55
N ILE A 209 3.62 -20.27 12.75
CA ILE A 209 2.92 -21.54 12.54
C ILE A 209 3.93 -22.50 11.89
N ALA A 210 3.98 -23.73 12.39
CA ALA A 210 4.89 -24.80 11.95
C ALA A 210 5.05 -24.83 10.42
N ALA A 211 6.28 -24.66 9.94
CA ALA A 211 6.59 -24.52 8.51
C ALA A 211 6.42 -25.85 7.75
N GLU A 212 6.51 -26.97 8.46
CA GLU A 212 6.26 -28.32 7.97
C GLU A 212 4.78 -28.62 7.69
N LEU A 213 3.87 -27.78 8.20
CA LEU A 213 2.45 -27.92 7.91
C LEU A 213 2.16 -27.52 6.46
N ALA A 214 1.36 -28.34 5.78
CA ALA A 214 0.80 -27.99 4.49
C ALA A 214 0.00 -26.68 4.60
N ASP A 215 -0.11 -25.93 3.50
CA ASP A 215 -0.80 -24.65 3.47
C ASP A 215 -2.25 -24.72 3.97
N TRP A 216 -3.00 -25.77 3.64
CA TRP A 216 -4.37 -25.98 4.16
C TRP A 216 -4.41 -26.25 5.67
N GLN A 217 -3.34 -26.79 6.27
CA GLN A 217 -3.25 -26.97 7.72
C GLN A 217 -2.92 -25.65 8.41
N GLN A 218 -2.02 -24.84 7.84
CA GLN A 218 -1.76 -23.48 8.31
C GLN A 218 -3.03 -22.61 8.22
N PHE A 219 -3.80 -22.77 7.14
CA PHE A 219 -5.12 -22.16 6.98
C PHE A 219 -6.06 -22.53 8.12
N LEU A 220 -6.18 -23.83 8.44
CA LEU A 220 -7.04 -24.29 9.53
C LEU A 220 -6.58 -23.73 10.88
N HIS A 221 -5.27 -23.68 11.12
CA HIS A 221 -4.70 -23.09 12.33
C HIS A 221 -5.12 -21.62 12.50
N LEU A 222 -5.02 -20.81 11.43
CA LEU A 222 -5.50 -19.43 11.45
C LEU A 222 -7.00 -19.34 11.72
N SER A 223 -7.81 -20.22 11.12
CA SER A 223 -9.27 -20.25 11.33
C SER A 223 -9.69 -20.66 12.75
N CYS A 224 -8.78 -21.28 13.50
CA CYS A 224 -8.97 -21.67 14.91
C CYS A 224 -8.40 -20.64 15.90
N CYS A 225 -7.76 -19.57 15.43
CA CYS A 225 -7.30 -18.47 16.29
C CYS A 225 -8.47 -17.60 16.76
N ARG A 226 -8.35 -17.07 17.98
CA ARG A 226 -9.39 -16.28 18.67
C ARG A 226 -9.79 -15.02 17.90
N HIS A 227 -8.80 -14.36 17.30
CA HIS A 227 -8.94 -13.17 16.46
C HIS A 227 -8.07 -13.35 15.21
N VAL A 228 -8.34 -12.59 14.15
CA VAL A 228 -7.58 -12.73 12.89
C VAL A 228 -7.21 -11.38 12.30
N VAL A 229 -5.94 -11.20 12.00
CA VAL A 229 -5.40 -10.10 11.18
C VAL A 229 -5.00 -10.66 9.82
N THR A 230 -5.75 -10.32 8.78
CA THR A 230 -5.50 -10.83 7.43
C THR A 230 -4.46 -9.99 6.68
N ALA A 231 -3.88 -10.54 5.62
CA ALA A 231 -3.29 -9.73 4.54
C ALA A 231 -4.36 -9.43 3.47
N ASN A 232 -3.98 -8.71 2.40
CA ASN A 232 -4.74 -8.63 1.15
C ASN A 232 -4.65 -9.94 0.36
N SER A 233 -5.03 -11.05 1.00
CA SER A 233 -4.90 -12.40 0.48
C SER A 233 -6.18 -13.19 0.72
N THR A 234 -6.68 -13.84 -0.34
CA THR A 234 -7.84 -14.72 -0.25
C THR A 234 -7.62 -15.89 0.71
N PHE A 235 -6.38 -16.33 0.91
CA PHE A 235 -6.02 -17.36 1.89
C PHE A 235 -6.42 -16.96 3.32
N SER A 236 -5.90 -15.84 3.82
CA SER A 236 -6.22 -15.37 5.18
C SER A 236 -7.64 -14.85 5.30
N TRP A 237 -8.21 -14.33 4.22
CA TRP A 237 -9.61 -13.93 4.21
C TRP A 237 -10.53 -15.12 4.41
N TRP A 238 -10.30 -16.24 3.72
CA TRP A 238 -11.10 -17.45 3.94
C TRP A 238 -10.89 -18.03 5.33
N ALA A 239 -9.67 -17.97 5.88
CA ALA A 239 -9.41 -18.40 7.25
C ALA A 239 -10.20 -17.57 8.27
N ALA A 240 -10.35 -16.27 8.03
CA ALA A 240 -11.19 -15.39 8.85
C ALA A 240 -12.70 -15.60 8.61
N ARG A 241 -13.14 -15.80 7.36
CA ARG A 241 -14.56 -16.01 7.03
C ARG A 241 -15.10 -17.34 7.56
N LEU A 242 -14.24 -18.35 7.62
CA LEU A 242 -14.52 -19.66 8.21
C LEU A 242 -13.99 -19.77 9.65
N ASN A 243 -13.69 -18.62 10.30
CA ASN A 243 -13.24 -18.62 11.68
C ASN A 243 -14.29 -19.26 12.60
N ARG A 244 -13.81 -19.94 13.63
CA ARG A 244 -14.66 -20.70 14.53
C ARG A 244 -15.31 -19.87 15.65
N HIS A 245 -14.87 -18.64 15.84
CA HIS A 245 -15.41 -17.71 16.80
C HIS A 245 -16.27 -16.68 16.06
N ASP A 246 -17.58 -16.75 16.26
CA ASP A 246 -18.51 -15.82 15.61
C ASP A 246 -18.35 -14.37 16.11
N ASP A 247 -17.72 -14.18 17.28
CA ASP A 247 -17.37 -12.90 17.90
C ASP A 247 -15.89 -12.52 17.74
N ALA A 248 -15.17 -13.17 16.81
CA ALA A 248 -13.78 -12.80 16.52
C ALA A 248 -13.70 -11.35 16.01
N VAL A 249 -12.79 -10.56 16.61
CA VAL A 249 -12.29 -9.34 15.96
C VAL A 249 -11.48 -9.76 14.74
N VAL A 250 -11.96 -9.37 13.56
CA VAL A 250 -11.26 -9.57 12.29
C VAL A 250 -10.84 -8.22 11.74
N VAL A 251 -9.55 -8.08 11.48
CA VAL A 251 -8.99 -6.89 10.84
C VAL A 251 -8.39 -7.27 9.50
N CYS A 252 -8.73 -6.52 8.46
CA CYS A 252 -8.20 -6.71 7.11
C CYS A 252 -7.78 -5.38 6.48
N PRO A 253 -6.94 -5.36 5.44
CA PRO A 253 -6.58 -4.11 4.80
C PRO A 253 -7.76 -3.56 4.00
N ARG A 254 -7.95 -2.23 4.05
CA ARG A 254 -8.94 -1.53 3.21
C ARG A 254 -8.60 -1.66 1.73
N GLN A 255 -7.31 -1.64 1.41
CA GLN A 255 -6.80 -1.72 0.04
C GLN A 255 -6.28 -3.12 -0.28
N TRP A 256 -6.89 -3.78 -1.27
CA TRP A 256 -6.43 -5.08 -1.76
C TRP A 256 -5.63 -4.98 -3.04
N VAL A 257 -5.98 -4.03 -3.92
CA VAL A 257 -5.33 -3.77 -5.22
C VAL A 257 -5.06 -2.27 -5.33
N HIS A 258 -3.96 -1.90 -6.00
CA HIS A 258 -3.64 -0.51 -6.28
C HIS A 258 -4.77 0.17 -7.06
N GLY A 259 -5.16 1.38 -6.62
CA GLY A 259 -6.15 2.19 -7.32
C GLY A 259 -7.61 1.76 -7.19
N GLN A 260 -7.94 0.74 -6.37
CA GLN A 260 -9.33 0.34 -6.13
C GLN A 260 -9.66 0.29 -4.63
N PRO A 261 -10.77 0.91 -4.18
CA PRO A 261 -11.33 0.68 -2.85
C PRO A 261 -12.05 -0.68 -2.86
N VAL A 262 -11.38 -1.72 -2.38
CA VAL A 262 -11.90 -3.11 -2.49
C VAL A 262 -12.71 -3.52 -1.25
N ALA A 263 -12.64 -2.75 -0.16
CA ALA A 263 -13.32 -3.06 1.10
C ALA A 263 -14.81 -3.40 0.91
N GLU A 264 -15.56 -2.60 0.16
CA GLU A 264 -17.01 -2.78 0.03
C GLU A 264 -17.43 -4.03 -0.78
N ALA A 265 -16.53 -4.56 -1.62
CA ALA A 265 -16.85 -5.67 -2.53
C ALA A 265 -16.65 -7.06 -1.88
N ILE A 266 -15.58 -7.23 -1.09
CA ILE A 266 -15.14 -8.53 -0.55
C ILE A 266 -15.14 -8.58 0.98
N VAL A 267 -15.17 -7.45 1.69
CA VAL A 267 -15.04 -7.46 3.16
C VAL A 267 -16.42 -7.50 3.82
N PRO A 268 -16.69 -8.50 4.67
CA PRO A 268 -17.95 -8.54 5.43
C PRO A 268 -18.10 -7.27 6.29
N ALA A 269 -19.31 -6.74 6.39
CA ALA A 269 -19.59 -5.51 7.15
C ALA A 269 -19.21 -5.59 8.63
N ALA A 270 -19.12 -6.80 9.19
CA ALA A 270 -18.70 -7.03 10.57
C ALA A 270 -17.18 -6.93 10.79
N TRP A 271 -16.38 -6.85 9.73
CA TRP A 271 -14.92 -6.79 9.83
C TRP A 271 -14.41 -5.35 9.85
N THR A 272 -13.35 -5.12 10.60
CA THR A 272 -12.68 -3.82 10.60
C THR A 272 -11.71 -3.74 9.42
N THR A 273 -11.80 -2.65 8.66
CA THR A 273 -10.78 -2.32 7.65
C THR A 273 -9.79 -1.30 8.20
N VAL A 274 -8.50 -1.58 8.03
CA VAL A 274 -7.40 -0.67 8.37
C VAL A 274 -6.73 -0.21 7.08
N ASP A 275 -6.44 1.08 6.97
CA ASP A 275 -5.74 1.62 5.81
C ASP A 275 -4.30 1.08 5.77
N VAL A 276 -3.87 0.70 4.57
CA VAL A 276 -2.44 0.50 4.30
C VAL A 276 -1.85 1.89 4.20
N ALA A 277 -0.83 2.18 5.00
CA ALA A 277 -0.17 3.49 4.97
C ALA A 277 0.12 3.88 3.50
N PRO A 278 -0.33 5.07 3.07
CA PRO A 278 -0.34 5.39 1.65
C PRO A 278 1.09 5.56 1.14
N LYS A 279 1.42 4.92 0.01
CA LYS A 279 2.76 5.00 -0.55
C LYS A 279 3.14 6.45 -0.92
N VAL A 280 4.31 6.89 -0.51
CA VAL A 280 4.86 8.21 -0.85
C VAL A 280 6.03 8.07 -1.84
N SER A 281 5.96 8.80 -2.95
CA SER A 281 7.05 8.96 -3.91
C SER A 281 7.93 10.14 -3.52
N VAL A 282 9.14 9.87 -3.05
CA VAL A 282 10.12 10.93 -2.74
C VAL A 282 11.00 11.16 -3.96
N ILE A 283 10.91 12.35 -4.55
CA ILE A 283 11.68 12.74 -5.74
C ILE A 283 12.83 13.64 -5.30
N ILE A 284 14.06 13.23 -5.63
CA ILE A 284 15.29 13.92 -5.26
C ILE A 284 16.06 14.26 -6.54
N PRO A 285 16.05 15.53 -7.01
CA PRO A 285 16.96 15.96 -8.05
C PRO A 285 18.37 16.07 -7.48
N THR A 286 19.39 15.72 -8.27
CA THR A 286 20.79 15.82 -7.82
C THR A 286 21.73 16.21 -8.95
N PHE A 287 22.77 16.95 -8.61
CA PHE A 287 23.86 17.30 -9.52
C PHE A 287 25.16 17.58 -8.75
N ASN A 288 26.18 16.75 -8.94
CA ASN A 288 27.52 16.94 -8.37
C ASN A 288 27.55 17.23 -6.86
N ARG A 289 26.69 16.56 -6.09
CA ARG A 289 26.64 16.67 -4.62
C ARG A 289 26.49 15.31 -3.96
N PHE A 290 27.28 14.31 -4.38
CA PHE A 290 27.10 12.92 -3.94
C PHE A 290 27.09 12.77 -2.41
N ALA A 291 28.01 13.43 -1.71
CA ALA A 291 28.10 13.35 -0.25
C ALA A 291 26.89 13.97 0.47
N ALA A 292 26.29 15.02 -0.10
CA ALA A 292 25.07 15.63 0.44
C ALA A 292 23.88 14.71 0.19
N LEU A 293 23.76 14.19 -1.04
CA LEU A 293 22.71 13.25 -1.43
C LEU A 293 22.67 12.03 -0.50
N GLN A 294 23.83 11.47 -0.12
CA GLN A 294 23.86 10.35 0.82
C GLN A 294 23.29 10.72 2.19
N ARG A 295 23.49 11.94 2.68
CA ARG A 295 22.87 12.41 3.95
C ARG A 295 21.36 12.58 3.79
N THR A 296 20.92 13.17 2.69
CA THR A 296 19.50 13.31 2.35
C THR A 296 18.82 11.95 2.28
N LEU A 297 19.39 10.99 1.55
CA LEU A 297 18.87 9.63 1.43
C LEU A 297 18.75 8.93 2.79
N GLN A 298 19.78 9.03 3.64
CA GLN A 298 19.72 8.49 4.99
C GLN A 298 18.58 9.10 5.81
N SER A 299 18.29 10.40 5.65
CA SER A 299 17.20 11.08 6.36
C SER A 299 15.81 10.65 5.86
N VAL A 300 15.66 10.44 4.55
CA VAL A 300 14.43 9.92 3.93
C VAL A 300 14.19 8.46 4.31
N GLN A 301 15.24 7.64 4.36
CA GLN A 301 15.14 6.23 4.75
C GLN A 301 14.81 6.04 6.24
N ARG A 302 15.09 7.05 7.09
CA ARG A 302 14.78 7.04 8.53
C ARG A 302 13.38 7.56 8.87
N GLN A 303 12.53 7.80 7.87
CA GLN A 303 11.15 8.23 8.13
C GLN A 303 10.37 7.15 8.89
N THR A 304 9.55 7.57 9.85
CA THR A 304 8.62 6.69 10.58
C THR A 304 7.51 6.16 9.67
N HIS A 305 7.21 6.88 8.59
CA HIS A 305 6.40 6.37 7.49
C HIS A 305 7.28 5.58 6.51
N SER A 306 7.13 4.26 6.49
CA SER A 306 8.04 3.37 5.75
C SER A 306 7.58 2.98 4.34
N CYS A 307 6.36 3.35 3.92
CA CYS A 307 5.83 3.00 2.59
C CYS A 307 6.36 3.97 1.52
N LEU A 308 7.67 3.89 1.25
CA LEU A 308 8.36 4.83 0.37
C LEU A 308 8.74 4.18 -0.95
N GLU A 309 8.71 4.97 -2.01
CA GLU A 309 9.64 4.83 -3.11
C GLU A 309 10.52 6.07 -3.18
N ILE A 310 11.81 5.88 -3.41
CA ILE A 310 12.79 6.97 -3.50
C ILE A 310 13.30 6.99 -4.93
N ILE A 311 13.13 8.13 -5.59
CA ILE A 311 13.49 8.34 -6.99
C ILE A 311 14.54 9.45 -7.03
N VAL A 312 15.77 9.08 -7.37
CA VAL A 312 16.86 10.03 -7.57
C VAL A 312 17.01 10.31 -9.05
N VAL A 313 16.93 11.57 -9.43
CA VAL A 313 17.12 12.02 -10.81
C VAL A 313 18.40 12.84 -10.90
N ASP A 314 19.44 12.22 -11.47
CA ASP A 314 20.75 12.82 -11.68
C ASP A 314 20.79 13.64 -12.97
N ASP A 315 21.09 14.94 -12.85
CA ASP A 315 21.26 15.88 -13.96
C ASP A 315 22.60 15.73 -14.70
N ALA A 316 22.99 14.48 -14.96
CA ALA A 316 24.22 14.09 -15.61
C ALA A 316 25.50 14.49 -14.83
N SER A 317 25.54 14.20 -13.53
CA SER A 317 26.70 14.39 -12.66
C SER A 317 27.98 13.78 -13.24
N THR A 318 29.09 14.43 -12.91
CA THR A 318 30.46 14.08 -13.33
C THR A 318 31.25 13.36 -12.25
N GLU A 319 30.83 13.44 -10.99
CA GLU A 319 31.43 12.68 -9.90
C GLU A 319 31.35 11.16 -10.16
N ASP A 320 32.49 10.48 -10.04
CA ASP A 320 32.61 9.05 -10.33
C ASP A 320 31.80 8.17 -9.35
N ALA A 321 31.60 8.66 -8.13
CA ALA A 321 30.84 7.98 -7.08
C ALA A 321 29.41 7.62 -7.52
N TYR A 322 28.73 8.46 -8.31
CA TYR A 322 27.37 8.15 -8.81
C TYR A 322 27.33 6.90 -9.70
N ARG A 323 28.41 6.60 -10.42
CA ARG A 323 28.49 5.49 -11.38
C ARG A 323 28.73 4.15 -10.72
N HIS A 324 29.45 4.17 -9.59
CA HIS A 324 29.86 2.97 -8.87
C HIS A 324 29.01 2.67 -7.64
N HIS A 325 28.05 3.55 -7.32
CA HIS A 325 27.16 3.37 -6.18
C HIS A 325 26.08 2.32 -6.45
N ASP A 326 25.85 1.44 -5.47
CA ASP A 326 24.80 0.43 -5.54
C ASP A 326 23.44 1.00 -5.08
N TRP A 327 22.77 1.68 -6.01
CA TRP A 327 21.44 2.26 -5.81
C TRP A 327 20.38 1.21 -5.47
N GLY A 328 20.50 0.00 -6.05
CA GLY A 328 19.56 -1.09 -5.85
C GLY A 328 19.59 -1.62 -4.42
N ALA A 329 20.78 -1.81 -3.86
CA ALA A 329 20.96 -2.20 -2.46
C ALA A 329 20.42 -1.17 -1.47
N GLN A 330 20.43 0.13 -1.83
CA GLN A 330 19.82 1.20 -1.04
C GLN A 330 18.30 1.35 -1.24
N GLY A 331 17.70 0.54 -2.12
CA GLY A 331 16.28 0.64 -2.43
C GLY A 331 15.91 1.94 -3.17
N VAL A 332 16.84 2.52 -3.91
CA VAL A 332 16.67 3.77 -4.65
C VAL A 332 16.51 3.48 -6.14
N LEU A 333 15.45 4.05 -6.74
CA LEU A 333 15.35 4.13 -8.19
C LEU A 333 16.20 5.30 -8.68
N TYR A 334 17.39 4.98 -9.17
CA TYR A 334 18.32 5.98 -9.71
C TYR A 334 18.15 6.12 -11.22
N VAL A 335 17.98 7.36 -11.69
CA VAL A 335 17.88 7.69 -13.11
C VAL A 335 18.84 8.82 -13.43
N ARG A 336 19.81 8.53 -14.30
CA ARG A 336 20.71 9.52 -14.86
C ARG A 336 20.17 10.05 -16.18
N LEU A 337 20.04 11.36 -16.28
CA LEU A 337 19.64 11.99 -17.53
C LEU A 337 20.75 11.82 -18.59
N PRO A 338 20.41 11.58 -19.86
CA PRO A 338 21.41 11.43 -20.93
C PRO A 338 22.28 12.68 -21.10
N GLN A 339 21.70 13.85 -20.83
CA GLN A 339 22.33 15.15 -20.90
C GLN A 339 21.78 16.03 -19.77
N GLY A 340 22.66 16.78 -19.11
CA GLY A 340 22.27 17.69 -18.03
C GLY A 340 21.52 18.92 -18.56
N SER A 341 20.64 19.47 -17.73
CA SER A 341 19.75 20.59 -18.05
C SER A 341 20.46 21.81 -18.63
N LYS A 342 21.65 22.15 -18.12
CA LYS A 342 22.49 23.25 -18.64
C LYS A 342 22.84 23.05 -20.11
N ALA A 343 23.18 21.83 -20.51
CA ALA A 343 23.55 21.55 -21.89
C ALA A 343 22.31 21.41 -22.80
N THR A 344 21.16 21.01 -22.25
CA THR A 344 19.89 20.89 -22.99
C THR A 344 19.20 22.23 -23.22
N PHE A 345 19.17 23.12 -22.22
CA PHE A 345 18.41 24.38 -22.26
C PHE A 345 19.27 25.64 -22.32
N GLY A 346 20.60 25.49 -22.22
CA GLY A 346 21.54 26.62 -22.12
C GLY A 346 21.66 27.21 -20.72
N PHE A 347 20.96 26.67 -19.72
CA PHE A 347 21.03 27.10 -18.33
C PHE A 347 20.71 25.95 -17.35
N PRO A 348 21.33 25.93 -16.16
CA PRO A 348 21.01 24.93 -15.14
C PRO A 348 19.58 25.13 -14.66
N CYS A 349 18.81 24.06 -14.62
CA CYS A 349 17.48 24.05 -14.01
C CYS A 349 17.61 23.57 -12.55
N PRO A 350 17.15 24.33 -11.56
CA PRO A 350 17.35 24.04 -10.13
C PRO A 350 16.41 22.94 -9.58
N GLY A 351 15.96 22.03 -10.43
CA GLY A 351 15.19 20.85 -10.03
C GLY A 351 13.90 20.62 -10.82
N GLY A 352 13.25 21.65 -11.38
CA GLY A 352 11.96 21.48 -12.09
C GLY A 352 11.98 20.45 -13.22
N TYR A 353 13.00 20.52 -14.09
CA TYR A 353 13.17 19.57 -15.19
C TYR A 353 13.34 18.12 -14.69
N GLN A 354 14.17 17.92 -13.68
CA GLN A 354 14.48 16.63 -13.09
C GLN A 354 13.27 16.07 -12.32
N ARG A 355 12.56 16.93 -11.58
CA ARG A 355 11.32 16.58 -10.88
C ARG A 355 10.26 16.08 -11.86
N ASN A 356 10.14 16.64 -13.06
CA ASN A 356 9.23 16.12 -14.09
C ASN A 356 9.56 14.69 -14.52
N PHE A 357 10.84 14.31 -14.62
CA PHE A 357 11.20 12.89 -14.85
C PHE A 357 10.80 12.03 -13.67
N GLY A 358 11.05 12.48 -12.44
CA GLY A 358 10.62 11.80 -11.23
C GLY A 358 9.10 11.59 -11.20
N LEU A 359 8.32 12.62 -11.55
CA LEU A 359 6.85 12.58 -11.57
C LEU A 359 6.32 11.50 -12.53
N ARG A 360 6.96 11.30 -13.68
CA ARG A 360 6.58 10.26 -14.65
C ARG A 360 6.83 8.85 -14.12
N LEU A 361 7.83 8.68 -13.26
CA LEU A 361 8.19 7.40 -12.65
C LEU A 361 7.41 7.13 -11.35
N ALA A 362 6.89 8.18 -10.72
CA ALA A 362 6.22 8.11 -9.44
C ALA A 362 4.93 7.26 -9.48
N THR A 363 4.82 6.30 -8.56
CA THR A 363 3.67 5.40 -8.38
C THR A 363 2.90 5.60 -7.07
N GLY A 364 3.45 6.36 -6.13
CA GLY A 364 2.87 6.64 -4.82
C GLY A 364 1.53 7.36 -4.88
N ALA A 365 0.70 7.18 -3.85
CA ALA A 365 -0.54 7.93 -3.66
C ALA A 365 -0.27 9.41 -3.35
N TYR A 366 0.89 9.69 -2.75
CA TYR A 366 1.42 11.03 -2.53
C TYR A 366 2.80 11.17 -3.15
N VAL A 367 3.17 12.39 -3.49
CA VAL A 367 4.49 12.78 -3.98
C VAL A 367 5.07 13.79 -3.00
N ALA A 368 6.31 13.57 -2.59
CA ALA A 368 7.09 14.47 -1.77
C ALA A 368 8.36 14.86 -2.52
N PHE A 369 8.80 16.10 -2.35
CA PHE A 369 10.00 16.62 -3.00
C PHE A 369 11.06 16.82 -1.94
N CYS A 370 12.32 16.54 -2.25
CA CYS A 370 13.44 16.80 -1.36
C CYS A 370 14.68 17.15 -2.17
N ASP A 371 15.31 18.27 -1.85
CA ASP A 371 16.59 18.64 -2.45
C ASP A 371 17.71 17.78 -1.85
N ASP A 372 18.77 17.53 -2.64
CA ASP A 372 19.86 16.60 -2.29
C ASP A 372 20.84 17.13 -1.24
N ASP A 373 20.57 18.29 -0.65
CA ASP A 373 21.30 18.94 0.43
C ASP A 373 20.49 19.09 1.73
N ASP A 374 19.19 18.80 1.69
CA ASP A 374 18.30 18.92 2.84
C ASP A 374 18.22 17.63 3.67
N VAL A 375 17.86 17.78 4.96
CA VAL A 375 17.72 16.66 5.90
C VAL A 375 16.32 16.63 6.50
N TRP A 376 15.58 15.55 6.28
CA TRP A 376 14.28 15.36 6.90
C TRP A 376 14.39 14.84 8.33
N LEU A 377 13.54 15.33 9.22
CA LEU A 377 13.38 14.75 10.56
C LEU A 377 12.49 13.49 10.48
N PRO A 378 12.70 12.47 11.33
CA PRO A 378 12.06 11.16 11.17
C PRO A 378 10.53 11.17 11.07
N HIS A 379 9.86 12.10 11.72
CA HIS A 379 8.40 12.16 11.81
C HIS A 379 7.70 12.88 10.65
N LYS A 380 8.43 13.54 9.74
CA LYS A 380 7.89 14.47 8.73
C LYS A 380 6.70 13.92 7.96
N LEU A 381 6.87 12.77 7.29
CA LEU A 381 5.82 12.22 6.45
C LEU A 381 4.61 11.76 7.26
N SER A 382 4.81 11.16 8.44
CA SER A 382 3.71 10.74 9.31
C SER A 382 2.85 11.92 9.74
N VAL A 383 3.45 13.01 10.23
CA VAL A 383 2.69 14.19 10.68
C VAL A 383 1.98 14.91 9.54
N GLN A 384 2.62 14.99 8.36
CA GLN A 384 2.01 15.61 7.18
C GLN A 384 0.81 14.83 6.66
N LEU A 385 0.96 13.51 6.49
CA LEU A 385 -0.13 12.65 6.01
C LEU A 385 -1.31 12.64 6.98
N GLN A 386 -1.04 12.60 8.29
CA GLN A 386 -2.08 12.72 9.31
C GLN A 386 -2.79 14.08 9.22
N ALA A 387 -2.03 15.19 9.13
CA ALA A 387 -2.63 16.52 9.03
C ALA A 387 -3.50 16.67 7.76
N MET A 388 -3.06 16.12 6.63
CA MET A 388 -3.83 16.11 5.38
C MET A 388 -5.13 15.30 5.52
N GLN A 389 -5.08 14.17 6.22
CA GLN A 389 -6.27 13.36 6.50
C GLN A 389 -7.25 14.09 7.42
N GLU A 390 -6.77 14.76 8.47
CA GLU A 390 -7.59 15.50 9.43
C GLU A 390 -8.30 16.70 8.79
N THR A 391 -7.61 17.44 7.93
CA THR A 391 -8.16 18.67 7.32
C THR A 391 -8.87 18.44 5.99
N GLY A 392 -8.66 17.27 5.37
CA GLY A 392 -9.10 17.00 4.00
C GLY A 392 -8.26 17.71 2.92
N CYS A 393 -7.20 18.44 3.30
CA CYS A 393 -6.27 19.06 2.36
C CYS A 393 -5.52 17.99 1.55
N ARG A 394 -5.28 18.26 0.28
CA ARG A 394 -4.57 17.35 -0.62
C ARG A 394 -3.15 17.79 -0.94
N MET A 395 -2.70 18.85 -0.27
CA MET A 395 -1.32 19.31 -0.19
C MET A 395 -0.97 19.60 1.27
N SER A 396 0.30 19.48 1.64
CA SER A 396 0.81 19.97 2.91
C SER A 396 2.22 20.54 2.77
N SER A 397 2.60 21.34 3.77
CA SER A 397 3.94 21.89 3.96
C SER A 397 4.27 21.94 5.45
N THR A 398 5.53 22.09 5.81
CA THR A 398 5.97 22.10 7.21
C THR A 398 6.88 23.26 7.51
N GLU A 399 6.93 23.65 8.78
CA GLU A 399 8.04 24.43 9.30
C GLU A 399 9.38 23.68 9.13
N SER A 400 10.47 24.44 9.05
CA SER A 400 11.82 23.92 8.88
C SER A 400 12.80 24.65 9.80
N TRP A 401 13.80 23.93 10.29
CA TRP A 401 15.03 24.55 10.80
C TRP A 401 15.86 25.05 9.62
N VAL A 402 16.57 26.16 9.79
CA VAL A 402 17.42 26.73 8.73
C VAL A 402 18.83 26.96 9.24
N GLY A 403 19.81 26.63 8.42
CA GLY A 403 21.22 26.90 8.68
C GLY A 403 22.06 26.91 7.41
N HIS A 404 23.38 26.94 7.59
CA HIS A 404 24.36 26.82 6.51
C HIS A 404 25.27 25.63 6.77
N GLY A 405 25.35 24.73 5.79
CA GLY A 405 26.13 23.50 5.86
C GLY A 405 25.36 22.33 6.50
N PRO A 406 26.06 21.21 6.78
CA PRO A 406 25.42 20.00 7.26
C PRO A 406 24.70 20.18 8.61
N HIS A 407 23.52 19.58 8.74
CA HIS A 407 22.74 19.56 9.98
C HIS A 407 23.53 18.96 11.15
N GLN A 408 23.60 19.70 12.26
CA GLN A 408 24.19 19.29 13.53
C GLN A 408 23.09 19.19 14.59
N PRO A 409 22.72 17.98 15.06
CA PRO A 409 21.58 17.81 15.97
C PRO A 409 21.67 18.54 17.32
N THR A 410 22.87 18.98 17.72
CA THR A 410 23.12 19.68 18.99
C THR A 410 23.13 21.20 18.84
N GLN A 411 23.08 21.71 17.61
CA GLN A 411 23.06 23.13 17.32
C GLN A 411 21.62 23.67 17.38
N ASN A 412 21.48 24.90 17.89
CA ASN A 412 20.22 25.63 17.82
C ASN A 412 20.10 26.31 16.45
N TYR A 413 18.98 26.06 15.76
CA TYR A 413 18.63 26.66 14.48
C TYR A 413 17.42 27.57 14.63
N THR A 414 17.27 28.53 13.72
CA THR A 414 16.05 29.35 13.63
C THR A 414 15.03 28.68 12.72
N ARG A 415 13.76 29.01 12.91
CA ARG A 415 12.65 28.54 12.08
C ARG A 415 12.50 29.37 10.81
N PHE A 416 12.34 28.69 9.67
CA PHE A 416 12.19 29.37 8.38
C PHE A 416 10.96 30.29 8.38
N VAL A 417 9.77 29.75 8.58
CA VAL A 417 8.53 30.51 8.41
C VAL A 417 8.29 31.42 9.61
N ALA A 418 8.31 30.85 10.82
CA ALA A 418 7.95 31.53 12.05
C ALA A 418 8.93 32.64 12.47
N GLU A 419 10.19 32.60 12.00
CA GLU A 419 11.19 33.61 12.35
C GLU A 419 11.74 34.38 11.13
N GLN A 420 12.11 33.72 10.03
CA GLN A 420 12.71 34.42 8.87
C GLN A 420 11.65 35.02 7.94
N THR A 421 10.56 34.30 7.67
CA THR A 421 9.50 34.76 6.76
C THR A 421 8.45 35.63 7.45
N MET A 422 8.20 35.42 8.75
CA MET A 422 7.18 36.11 9.54
C MET A 422 7.17 37.65 9.41
N PRO A 423 8.31 38.37 9.48
CA PRO A 423 8.30 39.82 9.33
C PRO A 423 7.73 40.29 7.99
N HIS A 424 8.00 39.53 6.92
CA HIS A 424 7.48 39.82 5.59
C HIS A 424 5.98 39.53 5.48
N LEU A 425 5.52 38.43 6.10
CA LEU A 425 4.09 38.10 6.15
C LEU A 425 3.29 39.16 6.91
N GLN A 426 3.81 39.67 8.02
CA GLN A 426 3.21 40.77 8.79
C GLN A 426 3.20 42.07 7.99
N HIS A 427 4.31 42.42 7.33
CA HIS A 427 4.40 43.61 6.49
C HIS A 427 3.40 43.58 5.32
N GLN A 428 3.13 42.40 4.74
CA GLN A 428 2.12 42.21 3.69
C GLN A 428 0.67 42.15 4.23
N GLY A 429 0.47 42.26 5.55
CA GLY A 429 -0.85 42.19 6.18
C GLY A 429 -1.48 40.78 6.13
N LEU A 430 -0.67 39.74 5.88
CA LEU A 430 -1.14 38.35 5.77
C LEU A 430 -1.31 37.70 7.14
N VAL A 431 -0.62 38.21 8.17
CA VAL A 431 -0.65 37.71 9.54
C VAL A 431 -0.71 38.90 10.50
N ALA A 432 -1.72 38.95 11.38
CA ALA A 432 -1.91 40.06 12.32
C ALA A 432 -1.13 39.86 13.64
N ASP A 433 -1.28 38.70 14.28
CA ASP A 433 -0.78 38.46 15.65
C ASP A 433 0.42 37.49 15.72
N GLY A 434 1.16 37.33 14.61
CA GLY A 434 2.25 36.35 14.50
C GLY A 434 1.77 34.89 14.48
N GLN A 435 0.45 34.66 14.37
CA GLN A 435 -0.14 33.33 14.24
C GLN A 435 -0.31 32.94 12.78
N LEU A 436 0.41 31.90 12.34
CA LEU A 436 0.25 31.36 10.99
C LEU A 436 -1.09 30.61 10.88
N PRO A 437 -1.86 30.82 9.79
CA PRO A 437 -3.05 30.01 9.55
C PRO A 437 -2.64 28.55 9.36
N ARG A 438 -3.45 27.61 9.85
CA ARG A 438 -3.21 26.17 9.65
C ARG A 438 -3.42 25.75 8.19
N ILE A 439 -4.33 26.42 7.47
CA ILE A 439 -4.62 26.15 6.06
C ILE A 439 -4.12 27.32 5.21
N TRP A 440 -3.24 27.02 4.27
CA TRP A 440 -2.64 27.98 3.34
C TRP A 440 -3.31 27.82 1.98
N THR A 441 -4.07 28.85 1.62
CA THR A 441 -4.72 28.95 0.31
C THR A 441 -3.77 29.54 -0.72
N ARG A 442 -4.14 29.45 -2.00
CA ARG A 442 -3.43 30.18 -3.07
C ARG A 442 -3.31 31.67 -2.76
N ALA A 443 -4.37 32.30 -2.25
CA ALA A 443 -4.40 33.72 -1.95
C ALA A 443 -3.42 34.10 -0.82
N PHE A 444 -3.26 33.22 0.18
CA PHE A 444 -2.29 33.43 1.26
C PHE A 444 -0.84 33.36 0.75
N LEU A 445 -0.54 32.42 -0.14
CA LEU A 445 0.81 32.24 -0.67
C LEU A 445 1.19 33.16 -1.82
N ALA A 446 0.23 33.67 -2.59
CA ALA A 446 0.47 34.48 -3.78
C ALA A 446 1.41 35.71 -3.60
N PRO A 447 1.44 36.38 -2.44
CA PRO A 447 2.33 37.53 -2.26
C PRO A 447 3.77 37.16 -1.89
N LEU A 448 4.02 35.95 -1.38
CA LEU A 448 5.33 35.56 -0.85
C LEU A 448 5.51 34.04 -0.82
N ASN A 449 6.57 33.54 -1.46
CA ASN A 449 6.94 32.13 -1.35
C ASN A 449 7.44 31.83 0.08
N SER A 450 6.57 31.22 0.87
CA SER A 450 6.85 30.81 2.26
C SER A 450 6.93 29.29 2.39
N MET A 451 7.03 28.56 1.27
CA MET A 451 7.14 27.10 1.24
C MET A 451 8.47 26.68 0.63
N ILE A 452 9.33 26.05 1.44
CA ILE A 452 10.52 25.37 0.95
C ILE A 452 10.10 24.13 0.16
N CYS A 453 10.70 23.88 -1.00
CA CYS A 453 10.37 22.72 -1.85
C CYS A 453 10.39 21.40 -1.07
N SER A 454 11.47 21.17 -0.32
CA SER A 454 11.67 19.98 0.52
C SER A 454 10.63 19.77 1.62
N SER A 455 9.84 20.79 1.95
CA SER A 455 8.79 20.71 2.97
C SER A 455 7.49 20.10 2.43
N VAL A 456 7.30 20.04 1.10
CA VAL A 456 5.99 19.81 0.49
C VAL A 456 5.66 18.34 0.25
N VAL A 457 4.40 17.97 0.50
CA VAL A 457 3.78 16.68 0.10
C VAL A 457 2.46 16.97 -0.62
N ILE A 458 2.22 16.30 -1.76
CA ILE A 458 1.02 16.51 -2.60
C ILE A 458 0.39 15.17 -2.98
N ALA A 459 -0.95 15.07 -2.93
CA ALA A 459 -1.67 13.91 -3.44
C ALA A 459 -1.51 13.76 -4.96
N ARG A 460 -1.36 12.52 -5.45
CA ARG A 460 -1.03 12.23 -6.85
C ARG A 460 -2.03 12.79 -7.86
N ASP A 461 -3.31 12.83 -7.53
CA ASP A 461 -4.34 13.38 -8.42
C ASP A 461 -4.25 14.90 -8.55
N VAL A 462 -3.86 15.62 -7.50
CA VAL A 462 -3.52 17.05 -7.58
C VAL A 462 -2.29 17.25 -8.46
N VAL A 463 -1.25 16.44 -8.30
CA VAL A 463 -0.07 16.45 -9.20
C VAL A 463 -0.49 16.25 -10.66
N ARG A 464 -1.37 15.28 -10.94
CA ARG A 464 -1.89 15.01 -12.29
C ARG A 464 -2.71 16.17 -12.86
N ALA A 465 -3.54 16.81 -12.04
CA ALA A 465 -4.32 17.96 -12.44
C ALA A 465 -3.43 19.19 -12.70
N THR A 466 -2.36 19.34 -11.91
CA THR A 466 -1.42 20.46 -12.01
C THR A 466 -0.54 20.36 -13.26
N GLY A 467 -0.07 19.15 -13.61
CA GLY A 467 0.85 18.90 -14.71
C GLY A 467 2.32 18.99 -14.29
N ASP A 468 3.19 19.30 -15.26
CA ASP A 468 4.65 19.38 -15.09
C ASP A 468 5.08 20.72 -14.45
N PHE A 469 6.23 20.73 -13.76
CA PHE A 469 6.99 21.93 -13.41
C PHE A 469 7.45 22.66 -14.67
N ILE A 470 7.51 23.98 -14.61
CA ILE A 470 8.12 24.77 -15.67
C ILE A 470 9.63 24.54 -15.73
N VAL A 471 10.19 24.66 -16.93
CA VAL A 471 11.64 24.68 -17.13
C VAL A 471 12.12 26.13 -16.98
N ALA A 472 12.66 26.46 -15.81
CA ALA A 472 13.08 27.82 -15.46
C ALA A 472 14.39 27.82 -14.66
N ARG A 473 15.06 28.98 -14.59
CA ARG A 473 16.28 29.18 -13.80
C ARG A 473 16.01 29.26 -12.29
N HIS A 474 14.84 29.77 -11.91
CA HIS A 474 14.44 30.01 -10.52
C HIS A 474 12.91 29.94 -10.39
N SER A 475 12.44 29.75 -9.15
CA SER A 475 11.03 29.86 -8.75
C SER A 475 10.08 28.87 -9.45
N GLU A 476 10.61 27.79 -10.01
CA GLU A 476 9.81 26.73 -10.62
C GLU A 476 8.95 26.00 -9.61
N ASP A 477 9.41 25.89 -8.36
CA ASP A 477 8.68 25.35 -7.24
C ASP A 477 7.50 26.25 -6.84
N TYR A 478 7.77 27.55 -6.66
CA TYR A 478 6.76 28.53 -6.29
C TYR A 478 5.64 28.61 -7.33
N GLU A 479 6.00 28.62 -8.61
CA GLU A 479 5.04 28.58 -9.71
C GLU A 479 4.19 27.30 -9.66
N TYR A 480 4.81 26.15 -9.42
CA TYR A 480 4.10 24.89 -9.28
C TYR A 480 3.10 24.91 -8.12
N TRP A 481 3.49 25.45 -6.96
CA TRP A 481 2.60 25.60 -5.80
C TRP A 481 1.39 26.46 -6.14
N GLN A 482 1.58 27.57 -6.87
CA GLN A 482 0.48 28.45 -7.29
C GLN A 482 -0.54 27.75 -8.19
N ARG A 483 -0.12 26.78 -9.03
CA ARG A 483 -1.03 25.95 -9.82
C ARG A 483 -1.66 24.83 -9.00
N ALA A 484 -0.87 24.12 -8.20
CA ALA A 484 -1.37 23.05 -7.33
C ALA A 484 -2.48 23.55 -6.39
N LEU A 485 -2.32 24.77 -5.85
CA LEU A 485 -3.30 25.40 -4.97
C LEU A 485 -4.58 25.87 -5.68
N GLN A 486 -4.70 25.69 -7.00
CA GLN A 486 -5.99 25.85 -7.71
C GLN A 486 -6.87 24.60 -7.58
N HIS A 487 -6.29 23.47 -7.19
CA HIS A 487 -6.97 22.18 -7.09
C HIS A 487 -7.18 21.73 -5.63
N THR A 488 -6.51 22.36 -4.67
CA THR A 488 -6.61 22.07 -3.24
C THR A 488 -6.05 23.22 -2.40
N ASP A 489 -6.25 23.17 -1.08
CA ASP A 489 -5.50 23.98 -0.13
C ASP A 489 -4.38 23.15 0.51
N SER A 490 -3.38 23.83 1.08
CA SER A 490 -2.27 23.19 1.78
C SER A 490 -2.46 23.28 3.30
N VAL A 491 -2.34 22.16 4.01
CA VAL A 491 -2.22 22.21 5.47
C VAL A 491 -0.77 22.48 5.87
N PHE A 492 -0.54 23.49 6.71
CA PHE A 492 0.76 23.83 7.26
C PHE A 492 0.96 23.19 8.64
N VAL A 493 2.03 22.42 8.77
CA VAL A 493 2.47 21.82 10.03
C VAL A 493 3.51 22.72 10.68
N SER A 494 3.14 23.41 11.76
CA SER A 494 4.00 24.40 12.44
C SER A 494 5.17 23.80 13.22
N GLN A 495 5.19 22.49 13.42
CA GLN A 495 6.33 21.77 13.98
C GLN A 495 7.43 21.65 12.92
N PRO A 496 8.70 22.00 13.24
CA PRO A 496 9.82 21.72 12.35
C PRO A 496 9.90 20.24 11.98
N CYS A 497 9.95 19.95 10.69
CA CYS A 497 10.01 18.58 10.15
C CYS A 497 11.22 18.32 9.25
N MET A 498 12.03 19.33 8.98
CA MET A 498 13.26 19.20 8.21
C MET A 498 14.27 20.28 8.64
N TYR A 499 15.51 20.08 8.24
CA TYR A 499 16.56 21.08 8.20
C TYR A 499 16.81 21.48 6.74
N TYR A 500 16.71 22.77 6.48
CA TYR A 500 16.97 23.40 5.19
C TYR A 500 18.39 23.98 5.18
N ASP A 501 19.24 23.48 4.29
CA ASP A 501 20.59 24.03 4.09
C ASP A 501 20.55 25.22 3.13
N ALA A 502 20.39 26.43 3.69
CA ALA A 502 20.42 27.67 2.91
C ALA A 502 21.80 27.98 2.29
N GLY A 503 22.85 27.23 2.67
CA GLY A 503 24.17 27.27 2.04
C GLY A 503 24.30 26.36 0.82
N HIS A 504 23.26 25.59 0.47
CA HIS A 504 23.23 24.66 -0.65
C HIS A 504 24.43 23.71 -0.73
N ALA A 505 24.85 23.17 0.43
CA ALA A 505 26.06 22.36 0.60
C ALA A 505 27.36 23.02 0.09
N GLY A 506 27.43 24.35 0.13
CA GLY A 506 28.61 25.12 -0.30
C GLY A 506 28.72 25.31 -1.82
N ALA A 507 27.65 25.04 -2.58
CA ALA A 507 27.61 25.38 -3.99
C ALA A 507 27.76 26.92 -4.16
N PRO A 508 28.50 27.41 -5.18
CA PRO A 508 28.52 28.83 -5.49
C PRO A 508 27.09 29.32 -5.66
N SER A 509 26.73 30.46 -5.04
CA SER A 509 25.41 31.04 -5.26
C SER A 509 25.18 31.17 -6.76
N TRP A 510 24.09 30.63 -7.29
CA TRP A 510 23.73 30.72 -8.72
C TRP A 510 23.65 32.17 -9.24
N GLN A 511 23.64 33.16 -8.34
CA GLN A 511 23.73 34.60 -8.63
C GLN A 511 25.11 35.08 -9.07
N ALA A 512 26.18 34.27 -8.93
CA ALA A 512 27.53 34.69 -9.26
C ALA A 512 27.86 34.68 -10.77
N ASP A 513 27.02 34.03 -11.59
CA ASP A 513 27.21 33.89 -13.05
C ASP A 513 26.08 34.54 -13.88
N ALA A 514 25.39 35.55 -13.33
CA ALA A 514 24.36 36.32 -14.04
C ALA A 514 24.92 37.53 -14.79
#